data_AF-A0A2D7VY59-F1
#
_entry.id   AF-A0A2D7VY59-F1
#
_cell.length_a   1.000
_cell.length_b   1.000
_cell.length_c   1.000
_cell.angle_alpha   90.00
_cell.angle_beta   90.00
_cell.angle_gamma   90.00
#
_symmetry.space_group_name_H-M   'P 1'
#
loop_
_entity.id
_entity.type
_entity.pdbx_description
1 polymer ?
#
loop_
_entity_poly.entity_id
_entity_poly.type
_entity_poly.pdbx_seq_one_letter_code
_entity_poly.pdbx_strand_id
1 'polypeptide(L)'
;MCLIITRTKGGQVDWQAVDKASTINRDGYGIFHKLAYSKVSITKSMKWNDIKRIAKRLERQDESFIIHMRYATHGAVKIANTHPFRLVDLDMVMAHNGIIDSLDIPHGMCDSRVLAMHLNDDLPKDWHEQDNEVQYVESLAGNSRLVFMTNEGEIIYINESLGAWKDGCWYSQPRTIQKVKDTSGQRLQALGNYMSHYDPTTWREHL
;
A
#
# COMPACT_ATOMS: atom_id res chain seq x y z
N MET A 1 11.82 -1.19 6.57
CA MET A 1 10.55 -1.62 5.94
C MET A 1 10.06 -0.51 5.01
N CYS A 2 9.38 -0.87 3.92
CA CYS A 2 8.85 0.07 2.92
C CYS A 2 7.77 0.99 3.51
N LEU A 3 7.39 2.05 2.80
CA LEU A 3 6.24 2.88 3.16
C LEU A 3 5.29 3.00 1.97
N ILE A 4 4.06 2.52 2.17
CA ILE A 4 2.90 2.84 1.33
C ILE A 4 2.12 3.97 1.98
N ILE A 5 1.75 4.96 1.17
CA ILE A 5 0.82 6.04 1.51
C ILE A 5 -0.32 6.01 0.51
N THR A 6 -1.56 5.88 0.96
CA THR A 6 -2.73 6.10 0.13
C THR A 6 -3.35 7.44 0.48
N ARG A 7 -3.60 8.30 -0.51
CA ARG A 7 -4.41 9.50 -0.36
C ARG A 7 -5.74 9.28 -1.08
N THR A 8 -6.86 9.43 -0.38
CA THR A 8 -8.20 9.48 -0.99
C THR A 8 -8.55 10.92 -1.38
N LYS A 9 -9.63 11.12 -2.15
CA LYS A 9 -10.17 12.47 -2.41
C LYS A 9 -10.44 13.20 -1.09
N GLY A 10 -10.15 14.50 -1.05
CA GLY A 10 -10.16 15.35 0.14
C GLY A 10 -8.97 15.18 1.10
N GLY A 11 -8.15 14.13 0.94
CA GLY A 11 -7.04 13.85 1.86
C GLY A 11 -5.92 14.89 1.79
N GLN A 12 -5.24 15.10 2.92
CA GLN A 12 -4.10 16.01 3.06
C GLN A 12 -2.85 15.24 3.46
N VAL A 13 -1.82 15.31 2.61
CA VAL A 13 -0.57 14.61 2.87
C VAL A 13 0.28 15.40 3.86
N ASP A 14 0.76 14.74 4.92
CA ASP A 14 1.74 15.31 5.84
C ASP A 14 3.12 15.35 5.17
N TRP A 15 3.35 16.36 4.32
CA TRP A 15 4.56 16.46 3.50
C TRP A 15 5.85 16.51 4.33
N GLN A 16 5.81 17.01 5.56
CA GLN A 16 6.98 17.02 6.45
C GLN A 16 7.34 15.59 6.87
N ALA A 17 6.35 14.81 7.32
CA ALA A 17 6.55 13.40 7.67
C ALA A 17 6.97 12.57 6.46
N VAL A 18 6.33 12.78 5.31
CA VAL A 18 6.60 12.05 4.06
C VAL A 18 8.00 12.38 3.52
N ASP A 19 8.43 13.64 3.55
CA ASP A 19 9.79 14.02 3.17
C ASP A 19 10.83 13.35 4.08
N LYS A 20 10.60 13.33 5.40
CA LYS A 20 11.48 12.64 6.34
C LYS A 20 11.55 11.13 6.02
N ALA A 21 10.40 10.48 5.81
CA ALA A 21 10.35 9.06 5.45
C ALA A 21 11.10 8.76 4.15
N SER A 22 11.04 9.65 3.16
CA SER A 22 11.75 9.48 1.88
C SER A 22 13.27 9.39 2.02
N THR A 23 13.84 9.99 3.08
CA THR A 23 15.29 9.94 3.36
C THR A 23 15.72 8.62 3.99
N ILE A 24 14.79 7.93 4.66
CA ILE A 24 14.97 6.60 5.25
C ILE A 24 14.74 5.53 4.17
N ASN A 25 13.70 5.69 3.37
CA ASN A 25 13.24 4.77 2.33
C ASN A 25 13.73 5.21 0.94
N ARG A 26 15.03 5.05 0.68
CA ARG A 26 15.71 5.65 -0.48
C ARG A 26 15.99 4.74 -1.67
N ASP A 27 15.50 3.49 -1.62
CA ASP A 27 15.89 2.45 -2.58
C ASP A 27 14.95 2.35 -3.81
N GLY A 28 14.14 3.39 -4.00
CA GLY A 28 13.20 3.52 -5.11
C GLY A 28 11.86 4.09 -4.66
N TYR A 29 11.25 4.84 -5.55
CA TYR A 29 9.98 5.51 -5.31
C TYR A 29 9.00 5.22 -6.44
N GLY A 30 7.73 5.02 -6.10
CA GLY A 30 6.66 4.80 -7.05
C GLY A 30 5.43 5.61 -6.70
N ILE A 31 4.65 5.94 -7.71
CA ILE A 31 3.28 6.45 -7.56
C ILE A 31 2.38 5.86 -8.62
N PHE A 32 1.14 5.61 -8.24
CA PHE A 32 0.09 5.23 -9.16
C PHE A 32 -1.25 5.85 -8.77
N HIS A 33 -2.05 6.14 -9.79
CA HIS A 33 -3.35 6.77 -9.68
C HIS A 33 -4.20 6.46 -10.90
N LYS A 34 -5.53 6.54 -10.74
CA LYS A 34 -6.47 6.42 -11.85
C LYS A 34 -6.30 7.58 -12.84
N LEU A 35 -6.39 7.27 -14.13
CA LEU A 35 -6.58 8.21 -15.24
C LEU A 35 -8.04 8.17 -15.72
N ALA A 36 -8.42 9.13 -16.55
CA ALA A 36 -9.65 9.01 -17.35
C ALA A 36 -9.64 7.69 -18.18
N TYR A 37 -10.83 7.15 -18.45
CA TYR A 37 -11.05 5.94 -19.27
C TYR A 37 -10.51 4.63 -18.67
N SER A 38 -10.68 4.42 -17.37
CA SER A 38 -10.37 3.16 -16.67
C SER A 38 -8.95 2.64 -16.90
N LYS A 39 -7.95 3.51 -16.68
CA LYS A 39 -6.53 3.13 -16.77
C LYS A 39 -5.76 3.64 -15.57
N VAL A 40 -4.86 2.81 -15.01
CA VAL A 40 -3.94 3.27 -13.96
C VAL A 40 -2.62 3.78 -14.53
N SER A 41 -2.29 5.04 -14.23
CA SER A 41 -0.97 5.63 -14.46
C SER A 41 0.01 5.12 -13.42
N ILE A 42 1.23 4.78 -13.85
CA ILE A 42 2.33 4.38 -12.96
C ILE A 42 3.55 5.22 -13.31
N THR A 43 4.19 5.79 -12.30
CA THR A 43 5.52 6.39 -12.43
C THR A 43 6.45 5.82 -11.37
N LYS A 44 7.65 5.42 -11.77
CA LYS A 44 8.72 4.94 -10.89
C LYS A 44 9.96 5.81 -11.10
N SER A 45 10.65 6.14 -10.02
CA SER A 45 11.92 6.87 -10.08
C SER A 45 12.84 6.48 -8.94
N MET A 46 14.14 6.68 -9.14
CA MET A 46 15.13 6.62 -8.06
C MET A 46 15.28 7.97 -7.33
N LYS A 47 14.56 9.02 -7.77
CA LYS A 47 14.59 10.36 -7.19
C LYS A 47 13.24 10.71 -6.59
N TRP A 48 13.21 10.94 -5.27
CA TRP A 48 11.98 11.29 -4.56
C TRP A 48 11.26 12.51 -5.17
N ASN A 49 12.03 13.53 -5.59
CA ASN A 49 11.46 14.75 -6.16
C ASN A 49 10.60 14.53 -7.42
N ASP A 50 10.89 13.49 -8.20
CA ASP A 50 10.08 13.16 -9.39
C ASP A 50 8.67 12.72 -8.96
N ILE A 51 8.60 11.85 -7.94
CA ILE A 51 7.35 11.33 -7.40
C ILE A 51 6.59 12.41 -6.62
N LYS A 52 7.30 13.16 -5.77
CA LYS A 52 6.72 14.26 -4.98
C LYS A 52 6.04 15.31 -5.85
N ARG A 53 6.64 15.68 -6.99
CA ARG A 53 6.06 16.67 -7.91
C ARG A 53 4.72 16.18 -8.48
N ILE A 54 4.64 14.90 -8.85
CA ILE A 54 3.42 14.28 -9.36
C ILE A 54 2.36 14.23 -8.26
N ALA A 55 2.70 13.72 -7.08
CA ALA A 55 1.79 13.61 -5.96
C ALA A 55 1.21 14.98 -5.53
N LYS A 56 2.03 16.02 -5.41
CA LYS A 56 1.55 17.39 -5.13
C LYS A 56 0.64 17.93 -6.22
N ARG A 57 0.84 17.56 -7.48
CA ARG A 57 -0.07 17.95 -8.58
C ARG A 57 -1.41 17.24 -8.41
N LEU A 58 -1.41 15.93 -8.17
CA LEU A 58 -2.62 15.14 -7.96
C LEU A 58 -3.42 15.60 -6.74
N GLU A 59 -2.74 15.93 -5.64
CA GLU A 59 -3.37 16.49 -4.45
C GLU A 59 -4.10 17.81 -4.75
N ARG A 60 -3.50 18.72 -5.54
CA ARG A 60 -4.17 19.96 -5.98
C ARG A 60 -5.35 19.72 -6.92
N GLN A 61 -5.36 18.60 -7.64
CA GLN A 61 -6.46 18.18 -8.53
C GLN A 61 -7.52 17.37 -7.79
N ASP A 62 -7.33 17.18 -6.48
CA ASP A 62 -8.13 16.33 -5.63
C ASP A 62 -8.26 14.86 -6.11
N GLU A 63 -7.19 14.33 -6.67
CA GLU A 63 -7.14 12.95 -7.16
C GLU A 63 -6.62 11.97 -6.11
N SER A 64 -7.20 10.78 -6.08
CA SER A 64 -6.69 9.70 -5.24
C SER A 64 -5.41 9.12 -5.83
N PHE A 65 -4.42 8.80 -4.99
CA PHE A 65 -3.17 8.20 -5.43
C PHE A 65 -2.53 7.38 -4.33
N ILE A 66 -1.62 6.50 -4.74
CA ILE A 66 -0.83 5.67 -3.84
C ILE A 66 0.64 5.88 -4.13
N ILE A 67 1.42 6.20 -3.10
CA ILE A 67 2.88 6.32 -3.13
C ILE A 67 3.49 5.08 -2.48
N HIS A 68 4.57 4.58 -3.05
CA HIS A 68 5.45 3.61 -2.42
C HIS A 68 6.87 4.14 -2.30
N MET A 69 7.48 3.99 -1.13
CA MET A 69 8.88 4.25 -0.87
C MET A 69 9.57 2.96 -0.44
N ARG A 70 10.49 2.48 -1.28
CA ARG A 70 11.17 1.21 -1.09
C ARG A 70 12.31 1.34 -0.08
N TYR A 71 12.37 0.34 0.80
CA TYR A 71 13.52 0.05 1.64
C TYR A 71 13.93 -1.39 1.31
N ALA A 72 15.00 -1.57 0.52
CA ALA A 72 15.36 -2.85 -0.05
C ALA A 72 15.89 -3.79 1.04
N THR A 73 15.07 -4.78 1.42
CA THR A 73 15.48 -5.93 2.24
C THR A 73 15.92 -7.10 1.36
N HIS A 74 15.26 -7.28 0.21
CA HIS A 74 15.58 -8.29 -0.79
C HIS A 74 15.62 -7.68 -2.20
N GLY A 75 16.46 -8.26 -3.06
CA GLY A 75 16.63 -7.88 -4.46
C GLY A 75 17.38 -6.56 -4.68
N ALA A 76 18.11 -6.47 -5.80
CA ALA A 76 18.93 -5.30 -6.13
C ALA A 76 18.16 -3.97 -6.12
N VAL A 77 18.86 -2.87 -5.84
CA VAL A 77 18.33 -1.50 -5.92
C VAL A 77 18.27 -1.07 -7.39
N LYS A 78 17.09 -1.20 -8.01
CA LYS A 78 16.83 -0.83 -9.40
C LYS A 78 15.35 -0.56 -9.63
N ILE A 79 15.03 0.27 -10.62
CA ILE A 79 13.65 0.65 -11.00
C ILE A 79 12.76 -0.58 -11.23
N ALA A 80 13.30 -1.66 -11.80
CA ALA A 80 12.56 -2.89 -12.05
C ALA A 80 12.03 -3.58 -10.78
N ASN A 81 12.69 -3.37 -9.64
CA ASN A 81 12.27 -3.90 -8.32
C ASN A 81 11.51 -2.86 -7.48
N THR A 82 11.33 -1.65 -8.00
CA THR A 82 10.59 -0.58 -7.34
C THR A 82 9.10 -0.79 -7.57
N HIS A 83 8.30 -0.66 -6.53
CA HIS A 83 6.84 -0.66 -6.63
C HIS A 83 6.31 0.53 -7.42
N PRO A 84 5.06 0.47 -7.92
CA PRO A 84 4.13 -0.66 -7.82
C PRO A 84 4.35 -1.73 -8.90
N PHE A 85 3.65 -2.87 -8.81
CA PHE A 85 3.65 -3.91 -9.85
C PHE A 85 2.27 -4.00 -10.52
N ARG A 86 2.23 -4.22 -11.84
CA ARG A 86 0.98 -4.44 -12.58
C ARG A 86 0.61 -5.92 -12.51
N LEU A 87 -0.65 -6.21 -12.24
CA LEU A 87 -1.28 -7.52 -12.39
C LEU A 87 -2.19 -7.36 -13.60
N VAL A 88 -1.67 -7.74 -14.77
CA VAL A 88 -2.28 -7.45 -16.08
C VAL A 88 -3.60 -8.20 -16.25
N ASP A 89 -3.65 -9.46 -15.85
CA ASP A 89 -4.83 -10.31 -16.02
C ASP A 89 -5.93 -9.97 -15.01
N LEU A 90 -5.56 -9.35 -13.89
CA LEU A 90 -6.50 -8.83 -12.88
C LEU A 90 -6.88 -7.36 -13.09
N ASP A 91 -6.32 -6.68 -14.09
CA ASP A 91 -6.57 -5.25 -14.33
C ASP A 91 -6.26 -4.37 -13.09
N MET A 92 -5.24 -4.74 -12.32
CA MET A 92 -4.88 -4.13 -11.03
C MET A 92 -3.42 -3.67 -10.94
N VAL A 93 -3.15 -2.78 -9.99
CA VAL A 93 -1.81 -2.32 -9.63
C VAL A 93 -1.58 -2.49 -8.13
N MET A 94 -0.49 -3.15 -7.74
CA MET A 94 -0.21 -3.54 -6.36
C MET A 94 1.02 -2.84 -5.77
N ALA A 95 0.90 -2.40 -4.52
CA ALA A 95 1.98 -2.00 -3.63
C ALA A 95 2.07 -2.92 -2.42
N HIS A 96 3.29 -3.21 -1.94
CA HIS A 96 3.53 -4.11 -0.81
C HIS A 96 4.50 -3.49 0.21
N ASN A 97 4.20 -3.65 1.49
CA ASN A 97 5.07 -3.33 2.61
C ASN A 97 5.10 -4.49 3.61
N GLY A 98 6.22 -5.20 3.62
CA GLY A 98 6.46 -6.34 4.48
C GLY A 98 7.50 -7.26 3.85
N ILE A 99 7.44 -8.53 4.19
CA ILE A 99 8.23 -9.61 3.62
C ILE A 99 7.25 -10.75 3.33
N ILE A 100 7.34 -11.33 2.14
CA ILE A 100 6.58 -12.55 1.80
C ILE A 100 7.51 -13.74 2.02
N ASP A 101 7.16 -14.59 2.98
CA ASP A 101 7.89 -15.79 3.38
C ASP A 101 7.20 -17.09 2.93
N SER A 102 5.97 -16.98 2.44
CA SER A 102 5.11 -18.08 1.97
C SER A 102 5.41 -18.54 0.54
N LEU A 103 6.29 -17.85 -0.19
CA LEU A 103 6.62 -18.13 -1.59
C LEU A 103 8.12 -18.34 -1.79
N ASP A 104 8.49 -19.25 -2.69
CA ASP A 104 9.88 -19.42 -3.13
C ASP A 104 10.30 -18.24 -4.02
N ILE A 105 11.30 -17.47 -3.57
CA ILE A 105 11.73 -16.26 -4.26
C ILE A 105 12.99 -16.56 -5.11
N PRO A 106 12.91 -16.51 -6.46
CA PRO A 106 14.08 -16.73 -7.30
C PRO A 106 15.18 -15.67 -7.07
N HIS A 107 16.44 -16.09 -7.23
CA HIS A 107 17.58 -15.22 -7.01
C HIS A 107 17.51 -13.93 -7.87
N GLY A 108 17.68 -12.78 -7.22
CA GLY A 108 17.70 -11.46 -7.87
C GLY A 108 16.32 -10.81 -8.10
N MET A 109 15.23 -11.52 -7.83
CA MET A 109 13.88 -10.95 -7.73
C MET A 109 13.62 -10.42 -6.32
N CYS A 110 12.65 -9.50 -6.19
CA CYS A 110 12.07 -9.19 -4.89
C CYS A 110 10.82 -10.03 -4.68
N ASP A 111 10.60 -10.41 -3.43
CA ASP A 111 9.40 -11.10 -2.92
C ASP A 111 8.09 -10.55 -3.49
N SER A 112 8.02 -9.23 -3.55
CA SER A 112 6.85 -8.47 -3.96
C SER A 112 6.52 -8.62 -5.44
N ARG A 113 7.55 -8.82 -6.28
CA ARG A 113 7.36 -9.09 -7.71
C ARG A 113 6.88 -10.52 -7.92
N VAL A 114 7.42 -11.46 -7.16
CA VAL A 114 6.99 -12.87 -7.20
C VAL A 114 5.53 -12.99 -6.76
N LEU A 115 5.16 -12.33 -5.65
CA LEU A 115 3.76 -12.25 -5.23
C LEU A 115 2.87 -11.66 -6.33
N ALA A 116 3.28 -10.55 -6.97
CA ALA A 116 2.47 -9.95 -8.04
C ALA A 116 2.24 -10.91 -9.22
N MET A 117 3.25 -11.68 -9.60
CA MET A 117 3.13 -12.69 -10.66
C MET A 117 2.23 -13.84 -10.23
N HIS A 118 2.47 -14.39 -9.04
CA HIS A 118 1.67 -15.47 -8.45
C HIS A 118 0.18 -15.13 -8.41
N LEU A 119 -0.16 -13.96 -7.84
CA LEU A 119 -1.55 -13.51 -7.76
C LEU A 119 -2.17 -13.29 -9.15
N ASN A 120 -1.39 -12.76 -10.10
CA ASN A 120 -1.86 -12.52 -11.47
C ASN A 120 -2.23 -13.82 -12.20
N ASP A 121 -1.51 -14.91 -11.92
CA ASP A 121 -1.67 -16.18 -12.62
C ASP A 121 -2.77 -17.05 -11.96
N ASP A 122 -2.94 -16.95 -10.64
CA ASP A 122 -3.78 -17.87 -9.87
C ASP A 122 -5.17 -17.31 -9.51
N LEU A 123 -5.34 -15.98 -9.40
CA LEU A 123 -6.60 -15.40 -8.94
C LEU A 123 -7.61 -15.12 -10.07
N PRO A 124 -8.92 -15.24 -9.81
CA PRO A 124 -9.95 -14.69 -10.71
C PRO A 124 -9.96 -13.16 -10.67
N LYS A 125 -10.48 -12.49 -11.73
CA LYS A 125 -10.50 -11.01 -11.82
C LYS A 125 -11.22 -10.34 -10.64
N ASP A 126 -12.30 -10.95 -10.18
CA ASP A 126 -13.19 -10.53 -9.10
C ASP A 126 -12.80 -11.14 -7.74
N TRP A 127 -11.56 -11.63 -7.57
CA TRP A 127 -11.10 -12.26 -6.32
C TRP A 127 -11.38 -11.42 -5.06
N HIS A 128 -11.32 -10.10 -5.17
CA HIS A 128 -11.52 -9.17 -4.07
C HIS A 128 -12.99 -9.10 -3.59
N GLU A 129 -13.92 -9.64 -4.37
CA GLU A 129 -15.33 -9.82 -4.03
C GLU A 129 -15.62 -11.23 -3.47
N GLN A 130 -14.62 -12.12 -3.44
CA GLN A 130 -14.76 -13.52 -3.04
C GLN A 130 -13.99 -13.80 -1.73
N ASP A 131 -14.72 -14.08 -0.64
CA ASP A 131 -14.14 -14.26 0.70
C ASP A 131 -13.00 -15.29 0.75
N ASN A 132 -13.13 -16.41 0.04
CA ASN A 132 -12.11 -17.47 0.01
C ASN A 132 -10.81 -16.99 -0.66
N GLU A 133 -10.91 -16.18 -1.72
CA GLU A 133 -9.75 -15.64 -2.41
C GLU A 133 -9.10 -14.52 -1.61
N VAL A 134 -9.90 -13.65 -0.97
CA VAL A 134 -9.37 -12.65 -0.02
C VAL A 134 -8.61 -13.32 1.11
N GLN A 135 -9.16 -14.38 1.73
CA GLN A 135 -8.49 -15.14 2.77
C GLN A 135 -7.20 -15.81 2.27
N TYR A 136 -7.19 -16.28 1.03
CA TYR A 136 -5.98 -16.81 0.41
C TYR A 136 -4.89 -15.74 0.29
N VAL A 137 -5.23 -14.54 -0.22
CA VAL A 137 -4.28 -13.41 -0.32
C VAL A 137 -3.80 -12.95 1.06
N GLU A 138 -4.69 -12.90 2.07
CA GLU A 138 -4.33 -12.62 3.46
C GLU A 138 -3.33 -13.65 4.01
N SER A 139 -3.55 -14.93 3.72
CA SER A 139 -2.65 -16.01 4.15
C SER A 139 -1.25 -15.87 3.54
N LEU A 140 -1.17 -15.48 2.26
CA LEU A 140 0.10 -15.20 1.59
C LEU A 140 0.79 -13.97 2.16
N ALA A 141 0.02 -12.93 2.49
CA ALA A 141 0.53 -11.66 3.00
C ALA A 141 1.07 -11.78 4.44
N GLY A 142 0.48 -12.64 5.27
CA GLY A 142 0.83 -12.74 6.69
C GLY A 142 0.65 -11.39 7.40
N ASN A 143 1.74 -10.79 7.91
CA ASN A 143 1.74 -9.46 8.53
C ASN A 143 2.09 -8.31 7.57
N SER A 144 2.22 -8.61 6.28
CA SER A 144 2.51 -7.64 5.25
C SER A 144 1.27 -6.85 4.87
N ARG A 145 1.44 -5.57 4.51
CA ARG A 145 0.33 -4.76 4.01
C ARG A 145 0.39 -4.73 2.49
N LEU A 146 -0.74 -4.99 1.85
CA LEU A 146 -0.90 -4.85 0.41
C LEU A 146 -1.95 -3.77 0.13
N VAL A 147 -1.71 -3.01 -0.94
CA VAL A 147 -2.69 -2.06 -1.47
C VAL A 147 -2.79 -2.29 -2.96
N PHE A 148 -4.01 -2.53 -3.43
CA PHE A 148 -4.34 -2.68 -4.84
C PHE A 148 -5.14 -1.48 -5.31
N MET A 149 -5.00 -1.13 -6.58
CA MET A 149 -5.89 -0.20 -7.27
C MET A 149 -6.40 -0.87 -8.55
N THR A 150 -7.72 -0.96 -8.70
CA THR A 150 -8.38 -1.42 -9.94
C THR A 150 -8.27 -0.34 -11.03
N ASN A 151 -8.54 -0.70 -12.28
CA ASN A 151 -8.62 0.27 -13.37
C ASN A 151 -9.75 1.30 -13.16
N GLU A 152 -10.78 0.93 -12.39
CA GLU A 152 -11.90 1.77 -11.96
C GLU A 152 -11.50 2.71 -10.82
N GLY A 153 -10.30 2.55 -10.25
CA GLY A 153 -9.74 3.36 -9.17
C GLY A 153 -10.28 3.02 -7.79
N GLU A 154 -10.94 1.87 -7.66
CA GLU A 154 -11.21 1.28 -6.36
C GLU A 154 -9.89 0.89 -5.71
N ILE A 155 -9.80 1.10 -4.39
CA ILE A 155 -8.60 0.80 -3.62
C ILE A 155 -8.94 -0.30 -2.62
N ILE A 156 -8.23 -1.42 -2.73
CA ILE A 156 -8.41 -2.61 -1.90
C ILE A 156 -7.20 -2.75 -0.99
N TYR A 157 -7.43 -3.07 0.28
CA TYR A 157 -6.40 -3.24 1.29
C TYR A 157 -6.38 -4.65 1.82
N ILE A 158 -5.18 -5.21 1.97
CA ILE A 158 -4.95 -6.42 2.76
C ILE A 158 -4.17 -5.99 4.00
N ASN A 159 -4.66 -6.39 5.17
CA ASN A 159 -4.15 -5.98 6.48
C ASN A 159 -4.19 -4.44 6.71
N GLU A 160 -5.31 -3.79 6.34
CA GLU A 160 -5.49 -2.34 6.52
C GLU A 160 -5.28 -1.88 7.96
N SER A 161 -5.75 -2.68 8.92
CA SER A 161 -5.67 -2.44 10.37
C SER A 161 -4.24 -2.35 10.91
N LEU A 162 -3.25 -2.86 10.16
CA LEU A 162 -1.83 -2.75 10.50
C LEU A 162 -1.22 -1.40 10.08
N GLY A 163 -1.97 -0.56 9.36
CA GLY A 163 -1.65 0.82 9.05
C GLY A 163 -2.36 1.82 9.96
N ALA A 164 -2.35 3.10 9.59
CA ALA A 164 -3.07 4.13 10.31
C ALA A 164 -3.55 5.24 9.36
N TRP A 165 -4.79 5.68 9.57
CA TRP A 165 -5.38 6.82 8.87
C TRP A 165 -5.05 8.14 9.60
N LYS A 166 -4.78 9.19 8.83
CA LYS A 166 -4.67 10.57 9.28
C LYS A 166 -5.03 11.50 8.13
N ASP A 167 -5.96 12.41 8.36
CA ASP A 167 -6.34 13.48 7.43
C ASP A 167 -6.67 12.97 6.01
N GLY A 168 -7.43 11.86 5.90
CA GLY A 168 -7.78 11.26 4.60
C GLY A 168 -6.63 10.56 3.88
N CYS A 169 -5.53 10.28 4.59
CA CYS A 169 -4.42 9.48 4.10
C CYS A 169 -4.19 8.25 4.97
N TRP A 170 -4.00 7.09 4.37
CA TRP A 170 -3.59 5.86 5.05
C TRP A 170 -2.08 5.64 4.92
N TYR A 171 -1.44 5.27 6.02
CA TYR A 171 -0.01 5.01 6.11
C TYR A 171 0.24 3.59 6.59
N SER A 172 0.87 2.77 5.76
CA SER A 172 1.24 1.38 6.13
C SER A 172 2.28 1.28 7.27
N GLN A 173 2.91 2.40 7.65
CA GLN A 173 3.73 2.51 8.86
C GLN A 173 3.15 3.60 9.78
N PRO A 174 2.41 3.24 10.84
CA PRO A 174 1.81 4.22 11.76
C PRO A 174 2.84 5.18 12.38
N ARG A 175 4.08 4.72 12.60
CA ARG A 175 5.16 5.54 13.17
C ARG A 175 5.53 6.75 12.32
N THR A 176 5.22 6.75 11.02
CA THR A 176 5.46 7.89 10.13
C THR A 176 4.69 9.14 10.58
N ILE A 177 3.50 8.96 11.13
CA ILE A 177 2.58 10.03 11.50
C ILE A 177 2.39 10.20 13.02
N GLN A 178 3.01 9.33 13.82
CA GLN A 178 3.03 9.49 15.28
C GLN A 178 3.94 10.68 15.64
N LYS A 179 3.40 11.65 16.40
CA LYS A 179 4.25 12.65 17.06
C LYS A 179 5.25 11.91 17.95
N VAL A 180 6.54 12.18 17.78
CA VAL A 180 7.56 11.78 18.76
C VAL A 180 7.07 12.34 20.09
N LYS A 181 6.66 11.47 21.01
CA LYS A 181 6.32 11.88 22.36
C LYS A 181 7.60 12.40 23.00
N ASP A 182 7.46 13.57 23.60
CA ASP A 182 8.44 14.21 24.45
C ASP A 182 9.06 13.18 25.41
N THR A 183 10.36 13.31 25.66
CA THR A 183 11.21 12.41 26.45
C THR A 183 10.91 12.50 27.95
N SER A 184 9.69 12.15 28.35
CA SER A 184 9.27 12.07 29.75
C SER A 184 8.57 10.74 30.04
N GLY A 185 9.26 9.63 29.78
CA GLY A 185 9.21 8.40 30.60
C GLY A 185 7.86 7.76 30.96
N GLN A 186 6.73 8.13 30.36
CA GLN A 186 5.44 7.51 30.65
C GLN A 186 4.94 6.68 29.48
N ARG A 187 4.91 5.37 29.74
CA ARG A 187 4.34 4.29 28.92
C ARG A 187 2.86 4.60 28.67
N LEU A 188 2.56 5.22 27.54
CA LEU A 188 1.18 5.50 27.16
C LEU A 188 0.55 4.27 26.51
N GLN A 189 -0.11 3.46 27.35
CA GLN A 189 -1.30 2.72 26.95
C GLN A 189 -2.38 3.74 26.58
N ALA A 190 -2.73 3.83 25.29
CA ALA A 190 -4.03 4.31 24.80
C ALA A 190 -4.03 4.30 23.27
N LEU A 191 -4.58 3.24 22.67
CA LEU A 191 -5.37 3.35 21.44
C LEU A 191 -6.65 2.56 21.69
N GLY A 192 -7.46 3.11 22.59
CA GLY A 192 -8.85 2.75 22.76
C GLY A 192 -9.71 3.72 21.95
N ASN A 193 -10.61 3.13 21.17
CA ASN A 193 -11.78 3.72 20.51
C ASN A 193 -11.50 4.73 19.40
N TYR A 194 -11.59 4.27 18.15
CA TYR A 194 -12.47 4.89 17.14
C TYR A 194 -12.85 3.86 16.06
N MET A 195 -14.11 3.42 16.15
CA MET A 195 -15.01 2.79 15.16
C MET A 195 -14.48 1.66 14.26
N SER A 196 -14.58 0.45 14.78
CA SER A 196 -14.84 -0.77 14.01
C SER A 196 -16.34 -0.92 13.75
N HIS A 197 -16.76 -1.00 12.50
CA HIS A 197 -17.97 -1.74 12.15
C HIS A 197 -17.67 -2.66 10.98
N TYR A 198 -17.10 -3.81 11.31
CA TYR A 198 -17.36 -5.04 10.58
C TYR A 198 -17.62 -6.12 11.65
N ASP A 199 -18.88 -6.55 11.73
CA ASP A 199 -19.33 -7.67 12.57
C ASP A 199 -19.65 -8.86 11.65
N PRO A 200 -18.77 -9.86 11.55
CA PRO A 200 -18.95 -11.01 10.68
C PRO A 200 -20.02 -12.01 11.16
N THR A 201 -20.76 -11.74 12.25
CA THR A 201 -21.80 -12.66 12.77
C THR A 201 -23.22 -12.36 12.31
N THR A 202 -23.43 -11.31 11.50
CA THR A 202 -24.76 -10.86 11.06
C THR A 202 -25.32 -11.57 9.80
N TRP A 203 -24.61 -12.53 9.21
CA TRP A 203 -25.00 -13.17 7.94
C TRP A 203 -25.62 -14.58 8.04
N ARG A 204 -26.09 -15.02 9.22
CA ARG A 204 -26.70 -16.37 9.38
C ARG A 204 -28.21 -16.43 9.56
N GLU A 205 -28.94 -15.36 9.29
CA GLU A 205 -30.40 -15.42 9.26
C GLU A 205 -30.90 -14.77 7.97
N HIS A 206 -31.04 -15.60 6.94
CA HIS A 206 -32.08 -15.64 5.92
C HIS A 206 -31.53 -16.23 4.61
N LEU A 207 -31.98 -17.47 4.36
CA LEU A 207 -31.84 -18.32 3.17
C LEU A 207 -30.57 -19.19 3.10
#